data_AF-A0A9J6EVD1-F1
#
_entry.id   AF-A0A9J6EVD1-F1
#
_cell.length_a   1.000
_cell.length_b   1.000
_cell.length_c   1.000
_cell.angle_alpha   90.00
_cell.angle_beta   90.00
_cell.angle_gamma   90.00
#
_symmetry.space_group_name_H-M   'P 1'
#
loop_
_entity.id
_entity.type
_entity.pdbx_description
1 polymer ?
#
loop_
_entity_poly.entity_id
_entity_poly.type
_entity_poly.pdbx_seq_one_letter_code
_entity_poly.pdbx_strand_id
1 'polypeptide(L)'
;MDAYAAELAFPTIYMGVPRKIIGPRSTPFAMASSEIRRTDRHGATPEHVLYMAAKVMQYNVAESNMMFRTNKTTGSITREQLESGGKKFLEEVLDRDLAFMWGVPNTVQYWQDRRSELFAMIRQLGKPHAFLTMSAPEVHWERLLETLERLRVGPDGTPRPVSEMMA
;
A
#
# COMPACT_ATOMS: atom_id res chain seq x y z
N MET A 1 19.98 14.75 11.63
CA MET A 1 19.88 13.34 12.10
C MET A 1 20.99 12.56 11.44
N ASP A 2 21.64 11.66 12.20
CA ASP A 2 22.67 10.76 11.68
C ASP A 2 22.07 9.84 10.61
N ALA A 3 22.76 9.73 9.47
CA ALA A 3 22.32 8.98 8.30
C ALA A 3 22.23 7.47 8.54
N TYR A 4 23.00 6.95 9.51
CA TYR A 4 23.10 5.51 9.79
C TYR A 4 22.49 5.09 11.13
N ALA A 5 21.79 6.00 11.81
CA ALA A 5 21.22 5.74 13.13
C ALA A 5 20.25 4.55 13.14
N ALA A 6 19.52 4.33 12.04
CA ALA A 6 18.60 3.21 11.92
C ALA A 6 19.34 1.87 11.80
N GLU A 7 20.41 1.81 11.02
CA GLU A 7 21.24 0.61 10.87
C GLU A 7 21.98 0.26 12.17
N LEU A 8 22.45 1.27 12.90
CA LEU A 8 23.15 1.09 14.16
C LEU A 8 22.20 0.72 15.32
N ALA A 9 20.92 1.08 15.23
CA ALA A 9 19.91 0.73 16.22
C ALA A 9 19.51 -0.76 16.20
N PHE A 10 19.73 -1.47 15.09
CA PHE A 10 19.39 -2.90 14.96
C PHE A 10 20.64 -3.75 14.64
N PRO A 11 21.56 -3.91 15.61
CA PRO A 11 22.80 -4.66 15.42
C PRO A 11 22.56 -6.14 15.08
N THR A 12 21.44 -6.73 15.52
CA THR A 12 21.06 -8.11 15.17
C THR A 12 20.76 -8.28 13.67
N ILE A 13 20.32 -7.21 13.00
CA ILE A 13 19.87 -7.24 11.61
C ILE A 13 21.00 -6.80 10.67
N TYR A 14 21.71 -5.74 11.04
CA TYR A 14 22.78 -5.17 10.20
C TYR A 14 24.19 -5.58 10.64
N MET A 15 24.33 -6.40 11.69
CA MET A 15 25.61 -6.82 12.27
C MET A 15 26.52 -5.63 12.62
N GLY A 16 25.93 -4.47 12.96
CA GLY A 16 26.65 -3.24 13.21
C GLY A 16 27.32 -2.61 11.98
N VAL A 17 27.03 -3.10 10.77
CA VAL A 17 27.58 -2.58 9.52
C VAL A 17 26.54 -1.74 8.79
N PRO A 18 26.81 -0.44 8.53
CA PRO A 18 25.91 0.38 7.75
C PRO A 18 25.79 -0.13 6.31
N ARG A 19 24.59 0.00 5.75
CA ARG A 19 24.28 -0.47 4.39
C ARG A 19 25.06 0.32 3.35
N LYS A 20 25.61 -0.39 2.36
CA LYS A 20 26.13 0.22 1.14
C LYS A 20 25.04 0.24 0.08
N ILE A 21 24.42 1.39 -0.13
CA ILE A 21 23.46 1.59 -1.21
C ILE A 21 24.27 1.94 -2.47
N ILE A 22 24.25 1.06 -3.46
CA ILE A 22 24.88 1.28 -4.76
C ILE A 22 23.78 1.79 -5.70
N GLY A 23 23.84 3.05 -6.10
CA GLY A 23 22.88 3.66 -7.03
C GLY A 23 22.20 4.93 -6.50
N PRO A 24 21.10 5.39 -7.14
CA PRO A 24 20.36 6.56 -6.69
C PRO A 24 19.79 6.37 -5.29
N ARG A 25 19.53 7.49 -4.60
CA ARG A 25 19.03 7.53 -3.21
C ARG A 25 17.85 6.58 -3.03
N SER A 26 18.03 5.50 -2.25
CA SER A 26 16.99 4.50 -2.05
C SER A 26 15.86 5.04 -1.19
N THR A 27 14.62 4.89 -1.64
CA THR A 27 13.44 5.27 -0.84
C THR A 27 13.30 4.33 0.37
N PRO A 28 12.73 4.81 1.50
CA PRO A 28 12.41 3.95 2.65
C PRO A 28 11.61 2.70 2.28
N PHE A 29 10.70 2.83 1.31
CA PHE A 29 9.93 1.71 0.77
C PHE A 29 10.80 0.68 0.02
N ALA A 30 11.74 1.14 -0.81
CA ALA A 30 12.65 0.25 -1.52
C ALA A 30 13.57 -0.51 -0.54
N MET A 31 14.03 0.17 0.51
CA MET A 31 14.81 -0.45 1.59
C MET A 31 14.01 -1.53 2.33
N ALA A 32 12.80 -1.21 2.78
CA ALA A 32 11.90 -2.17 3.44
C ALA A 32 11.58 -3.37 2.54
N SER A 33 11.27 -3.12 1.27
CA SER A 33 10.94 -4.16 0.29
C SER A 33 12.13 -5.09 0.03
N SER A 34 13.35 -4.55 0.00
CA SER A 34 14.56 -5.37 -0.15
C SER A 34 14.77 -6.29 1.04
N GLU A 35 14.59 -5.79 2.27
CA GLU A 35 14.78 -6.58 3.49
C GLU A 35 13.81 -7.76 3.60
N ILE A 36 12.52 -7.51 3.33
CA ILE A 36 11.48 -8.55 3.34
C ILE A 36 11.75 -9.65 2.30
N ARG A 37 12.37 -9.29 1.17
CA ARG A 37 12.65 -10.22 0.06
C ARG A 37 13.98 -10.98 0.21
N ARG A 38 14.77 -10.69 1.25
CA ARG A 38 16.04 -11.41 1.47
C ARG A 38 15.75 -12.86 1.88
N THR A 39 16.58 -13.77 1.40
CA THR A 39 16.57 -15.18 1.82
C THR A 39 16.91 -15.32 3.31
N ASP A 40 17.66 -14.36 3.85
CA ASP A 40 18.01 -14.33 5.27
C ASP A 40 16.82 -13.86 6.13
N ARG A 41 16.35 -14.75 7.00
CA ARG A 41 15.24 -14.51 7.94
C ARG A 41 15.54 -13.47 9.01
N HIS A 42 16.81 -13.17 9.30
CA HIS A 42 17.17 -12.21 10.34
C HIS A 42 16.73 -10.78 10.00
N GLY A 43 16.60 -10.45 8.72
CA GLY A 43 16.09 -9.16 8.24
C GLY A 43 14.57 -9.10 8.04
N ALA A 44 13.84 -10.19 8.30
CA ALA A 44 12.40 -10.29 8.14
C ALA A 44 11.70 -10.64 9.46
N THR A 45 12.25 -10.16 10.60
CA THR A 45 11.60 -10.34 11.89
C THR A 45 10.33 -9.49 11.97
N PRO A 46 9.23 -9.99 12.58
CA PRO A 46 7.96 -9.26 12.65
C PRO A 46 8.11 -7.83 13.21
N GLU A 47 8.90 -7.65 14.26
CA GLU A 47 9.14 -6.35 14.91
C GLU A 47 9.77 -5.34 13.95
N HIS A 48 10.79 -5.78 13.20
CA HIS A 48 11.49 -4.92 12.26
C HIS A 48 10.63 -4.61 11.04
N VAL A 49 9.85 -5.57 10.54
CA VAL A 49 8.88 -5.35 9.47
C VAL A 49 7.83 -4.32 9.87
N LEU A 50 7.29 -4.41 11.09
CA LEU A 50 6.34 -3.43 11.63
C LEU A 50 6.97 -2.05 11.79
N TYR A 51 8.21 -1.98 12.30
CA TYR A 51 8.96 -0.73 12.37
C TYR A 51 9.16 -0.10 10.99
N MET A 52 9.56 -0.88 9.99
CA MET A 52 9.75 -0.38 8.62
C MET A 52 8.44 0.07 8.00
N ALA A 53 7.33 -0.63 8.23
CA ALA A 53 6.00 -0.22 7.79
C ALA A 53 5.60 1.13 8.42
N ALA A 54 5.78 1.29 9.73
CA ALA A 54 5.51 2.55 10.43
C ALA A 54 6.40 3.69 9.91
N LYS A 55 7.68 3.40 9.64
CA LYS A 55 8.63 4.35 9.06
C LYS A 55 8.19 4.80 7.67
N VAL A 56 7.84 3.87 6.77
CA VAL A 56 7.32 4.21 5.43
C VAL A 56 6.06 5.08 5.53
N MET A 57 5.15 4.77 6.44
CA MET A 57 3.96 5.59 6.67
C MET A 57 4.31 7.00 7.13
N GLN A 58 5.26 7.16 8.05
CA GLN A 58 5.74 8.48 8.48
C GLN A 58 6.37 9.28 7.34
N TYR A 59 7.17 8.63 6.49
CA TYR A 59 7.73 9.28 5.30
C TYR A 59 6.63 9.73 4.34
N ASN A 60 5.64 8.87 4.08
CA ASN A 60 4.51 9.23 3.23
C ASN A 60 3.73 10.40 3.81
N VAL A 61 3.50 10.45 5.13
CA VAL A 61 2.82 11.58 5.80
C VAL A 61 3.66 12.86 5.72
N ALA A 62 4.97 12.77 5.93
CA ALA A 62 5.86 13.93 5.87
C ALA A 62 6.01 14.48 4.45
N GLU A 63 5.98 13.60 3.44
CA GLU A 63 6.06 13.97 2.03
C GLU A 63 4.68 14.32 1.43
N SER A 64 3.59 13.88 2.06
CA SER A 64 2.24 14.18 1.61
C SER A 64 1.96 15.67 1.73
N ASN A 65 1.86 16.33 0.59
CA ASN A 65 1.27 17.65 0.52
C ASN A 65 -0.24 17.55 0.64
N MET A 66 -0.85 18.53 1.32
CA MET A 66 -2.30 18.64 1.42
C MET A 66 -2.85 19.04 0.05
N MET A 67 -3.62 18.15 -0.58
CA MET A 67 -4.29 18.43 -1.85
C MET A 67 -5.72 18.91 -1.58
N PHE A 68 -6.14 19.94 -2.31
CA PHE A 68 -7.50 20.43 -2.23
C PHE A 68 -8.34 19.81 -3.35
N ARG A 69 -9.50 19.25 -3.00
CA ARG A 69 -10.45 18.76 -4.01
C ARG A 69 -11.27 19.93 -4.54
N THR A 70 -11.19 20.18 -5.83
CA THR A 70 -12.10 21.11 -6.51
C THR A 70 -13.48 20.45 -6.62
N ASN A 71 -14.42 20.82 -5.75
CA ASN A 71 -15.84 20.55 -5.93
C ASN A 71 -16.49 21.71 -6.75
N LYS A 72 -17.71 21.54 -7.25
CA LYS A 72 -18.50 22.61 -7.88
C LYS A 72 -18.63 23.84 -6.96
N THR A 73 -18.67 23.63 -5.64
CA THR A 73 -18.66 24.67 -4.59
C THR A 73 -17.32 25.40 -4.48
N THR A 74 -16.23 24.77 -4.92
CA THR A 74 -14.83 25.22 -4.74
C THR A 74 -14.25 25.80 -6.03
N GLY A 75 -14.99 25.79 -7.14
CA GLY A 75 -14.52 26.28 -8.44
C GLY A 75 -14.15 27.77 -8.49
N SER A 76 -14.55 28.54 -7.47
CA SER A 76 -14.21 29.96 -7.32
C SER A 76 -13.02 30.24 -6.40
N ILE A 77 -12.46 29.22 -5.73
CA ILE A 77 -11.35 29.43 -4.79
C ILE A 77 -10.07 29.60 -5.60
N THR A 78 -9.60 30.84 -5.70
CA THR A 78 -8.33 31.18 -6.35
C THR A 78 -7.15 30.88 -5.42
N ARG A 79 -6.02 30.49 -6.01
CA ARG A 79 -4.75 30.23 -5.28
C ARG A 79 -4.36 31.38 -4.36
N GLU A 80 -4.61 32.61 -4.79
CA GLU A 80 -4.36 33.83 -4.00
C GLU A 80 -5.15 33.83 -2.68
N GLN A 81 -6.40 33.35 -2.68
CA GLN A 81 -7.21 33.25 -1.45
C GLN A 81 -6.68 32.18 -0.48
N LEU A 82 -6.00 31.15 -0.97
CA LEU A 82 -5.33 30.16 -0.13
C LEU A 82 -4.04 30.72 0.50
N GLU A 83 -3.29 31.51 -0.26
CA GLU A 83 -2.03 32.10 0.19
C GLU A 83 -2.27 33.32 1.10
N SER A 84 -3.33 34.11 0.86
CA SER A 84 -3.67 35.32 1.62
C SER A 84 -4.77 35.14 2.66
N GLY A 85 -5.58 34.08 2.58
CA GLY A 85 -6.78 33.87 3.41
C GLY A 85 -6.50 33.53 4.87
N GLY A 86 -5.24 33.26 5.21
CA GLY A 86 -4.80 33.00 6.58
C GLY A 86 -5.44 31.74 7.20
N LYS A 87 -5.27 31.60 8.52
CA LYS A 87 -5.59 30.36 9.25
C LYS A 87 -7.09 30.04 9.28
N LYS A 88 -7.95 31.06 9.34
CA LYS A 88 -9.42 30.90 9.39
C LYS A 88 -10.00 30.31 8.09
N PHE A 89 -9.47 30.73 6.94
CA PHE A 89 -9.90 30.19 5.67
C PHE A 89 -9.51 28.70 5.53
N LEU A 90 -8.30 28.35 5.98
CA LEU A 90 -7.87 26.95 6.04
C LEU A 90 -8.75 26.11 6.97
N GLU A 91 -9.16 26.64 8.13
CA GLU A 91 -10.08 25.96 9.04
C GLU A 91 -11.45 25.72 8.40
N GLU A 92 -12.04 26.71 7.72
CA GLU A 92 -13.31 26.52 6.99
C GLU A 92 -13.20 25.52 5.83
N VAL A 93 -12.06 25.48 5.15
CA VAL A 93 -11.79 24.54 4.06
C VAL A 93 -11.61 23.11 4.62
N LEU A 94 -11.00 22.98 5.80
CA LEU A 94 -10.89 21.71 6.52
C LEU A 94 -12.27 21.22 7.00
N ASP A 95 -13.07 22.11 7.60
CA ASP A 95 -14.43 21.81 8.08
C ASP A 95 -15.37 21.38 6.95
N ARG A 96 -15.12 21.88 5.73
CA ARG A 96 -15.85 21.49 4.52
C ARG A 96 -15.27 20.26 3.81
N ASP A 97 -14.28 19.60 4.42
CA ASP A 97 -13.67 18.36 3.94
C ASP A 97 -13.08 18.53 2.52
N LEU A 98 -12.51 19.70 2.25
CA LEU A 98 -11.94 20.05 0.95
C LEU A 98 -10.44 19.73 0.88
N ALA A 99 -9.79 19.52 2.03
CA ALA A 99 -8.37 19.22 2.15
C ALA A 99 -8.16 17.72 2.40
N PHE A 100 -7.37 17.08 1.54
CA PHE A 100 -7.07 15.65 1.62
C PHE A 100 -5.57 15.40 1.68
N MET A 101 -5.19 14.40 2.46
CA MET A 101 -3.82 13.89 2.48
C MET A 101 -3.64 12.87 1.36
N TRP A 102 -2.65 13.09 0.50
CA TRP A 102 -2.26 12.15 -0.54
C TRP A 102 -1.26 11.12 -0.01
N GLY A 103 -1.21 9.91 -0.56
CA GLY A 103 -0.14 8.93 -0.25
C GLY A 103 -0.20 8.20 1.09
N VAL A 104 -1.18 8.49 1.96
CA VAL A 104 -1.41 7.72 3.18
C VAL A 104 -2.23 6.45 2.85
N PRO A 105 -1.70 5.24 3.12
CA PRO A 105 -2.42 4.00 2.87
C PRO A 105 -3.79 3.97 3.57
N ASN A 106 -4.75 3.30 2.95
CA ASN A 106 -6.12 3.13 3.45
C ASN A 106 -6.98 4.39 3.56
N THR A 107 -6.50 5.55 3.08
CA THR A 107 -7.37 6.73 2.91
C THR A 107 -8.31 6.57 1.73
N VAL A 108 -9.42 7.31 1.71
CA VAL A 108 -10.37 7.31 0.59
C VAL A 108 -9.68 7.72 -0.71
N GLN A 109 -8.80 8.72 -0.66
CA GLN A 109 -8.05 9.18 -1.83
C GLN A 109 -7.09 8.11 -2.36
N TYR A 110 -6.35 7.46 -1.47
CA TYR A 110 -5.45 6.35 -1.83
C TYR A 110 -6.21 5.25 -2.61
N TRP A 111 -7.41 4.88 -2.15
CA TRP A 111 -8.22 3.88 -2.84
C TRP A 111 -8.77 4.36 -4.18
N GLN A 112 -9.09 5.64 -4.32
CA GLN A 112 -9.53 6.20 -5.61
C GLN A 112 -8.41 6.18 -6.65
N ASP A 113 -7.20 6.60 -6.26
CA ASP A 113 -6.03 6.58 -7.14
C ASP A 113 -5.70 5.14 -7.54
N ARG A 114 -5.65 4.22 -6.57
CA ARG A 114 -5.36 2.81 -6.84
C ARG A 114 -6.41 2.14 -7.72
N ARG A 115 -7.69 2.51 -7.54
CA ARG A 115 -8.79 2.09 -8.43
C ARG A 115 -8.55 2.59 -9.86
N SER A 116 -8.19 3.86 -10.03
CA SER A 116 -7.93 4.46 -11.35
C SER A 116 -6.76 3.77 -12.05
N GLU A 117 -5.66 3.54 -11.34
CA GLU A 117 -4.49 2.79 -11.83
C GLU A 117 -4.87 1.37 -12.25
N LEU A 118 -5.68 0.67 -11.44
CA LEU A 118 -6.15 -0.67 -11.77
C LEU A 118 -6.97 -0.65 -13.07
N PHE A 119 -7.88 0.29 -13.25
CA PHE A 119 -8.63 0.43 -14.50
C PHE A 119 -7.73 0.77 -15.69
N ALA A 120 -6.70 1.60 -15.49
CA ALA A 120 -5.71 1.89 -16.53
C ALA A 120 -4.93 0.62 -16.92
N MET A 121 -4.49 -0.16 -15.95
CA MET A 121 -3.83 -1.45 -16.17
C MET A 121 -4.73 -2.43 -16.93
N ILE A 122 -6.01 -2.53 -16.55
CA ILE A 122 -6.98 -3.41 -17.24
C ILE A 122 -7.17 -2.99 -18.71
N ARG A 123 -7.17 -1.68 -19.00
CA ARG A 123 -7.28 -1.18 -20.38
C ARG A 123 -6.02 -1.45 -21.19
N GLN A 124 -4.84 -1.35 -20.59
CA GLN A 124 -3.55 -1.49 -21.27
C GLN A 124 -3.11 -2.95 -21.44
N LEU A 125 -3.17 -3.73 -20.35
CA LEU A 125 -2.68 -5.11 -20.29
C LEU A 125 -3.80 -6.13 -20.57
N GLY A 126 -5.05 -5.69 -20.61
CA GLY A 126 -6.21 -6.56 -20.74
C GLY A 126 -6.68 -7.11 -19.39
N LYS A 127 -7.48 -8.18 -19.45
CA LYS A 127 -8.06 -8.79 -18.25
C LYS A 127 -6.95 -9.27 -17.31
N PRO A 128 -7.04 -9.01 -15.99
CA PRO A 128 -6.05 -9.48 -15.05
C PRO A 128 -6.09 -11.01 -15.00
N HIS A 129 -4.94 -11.64 -15.16
CA HIS A 129 -4.78 -13.09 -15.02
C HIS A 129 -4.13 -13.35 -13.66
N ALA A 130 -4.82 -14.07 -12.78
CA ALA A 130 -4.26 -14.52 -11.51
C ALA A 130 -3.69 -15.92 -11.70
N PHE A 131 -2.40 -16.09 -11.36
CA PHE A 131 -1.76 -17.40 -11.26
C PHE A 131 -1.66 -17.78 -9.80
N LEU A 132 -2.23 -18.94 -9.44
CA LEU A 132 -2.12 -19.51 -8.10
C LEU A 132 -1.29 -20.78 -8.19
N THR A 133 -0.17 -20.81 -7.49
CA THR A 133 0.62 -22.03 -7.28
C THR A 133 0.26 -22.58 -5.91
N MET A 134 -0.32 -23.77 -5.87
CA MET A 134 -0.73 -24.42 -4.62
C MET A 134 0.30 -25.44 -4.18
N SER A 135 0.61 -25.45 -2.89
CA SER A 135 1.42 -26.52 -2.29
C SER A 135 0.57 -27.78 -2.04
N ALA A 136 1.19 -28.97 -1.93
CA ALA A 136 0.45 -30.22 -1.74
C ALA A 136 -0.52 -30.22 -0.52
N PRO A 137 -0.18 -29.58 0.62
CA PRO A 137 -1.14 -29.43 1.73
C PRO A 137 -2.34 -28.54 1.40
N GLU A 138 -2.16 -27.50 0.57
CA GLU A 138 -3.22 -26.56 0.22
C GLU A 138 -4.30 -27.19 -0.67
N VAL A 139 -3.98 -28.28 -1.39
CA VAL A 139 -4.95 -29.07 -2.15
C VAL A 139 -6.01 -29.70 -1.24
N HIS A 140 -5.68 -29.95 0.03
CA HIS A 140 -6.60 -30.55 1.00
C HIS A 140 -7.42 -29.50 1.77
N TRP A 141 -7.23 -28.21 1.50
CA TRP A 141 -7.95 -27.17 2.20
C TRP A 141 -9.35 -26.98 1.62
N GLU A 142 -10.35 -27.62 2.25
CA GLU A 142 -11.75 -27.64 1.80
C GLU A 142 -12.32 -26.24 1.53
N ARG A 143 -12.13 -25.31 2.47
CA ARG A 143 -12.62 -23.93 2.34
C ARG A 143 -12.02 -23.19 1.14
N LEU A 144 -10.77 -23.50 0.79
CA LEU A 144 -10.12 -22.94 -0.39
C LEU A 144 -10.74 -23.51 -1.67
N LEU A 145 -10.94 -24.83 -1.73
CA LEU A 145 -11.59 -25.49 -2.87
C LEU A 145 -13.03 -24.98 -3.10
N GLU A 146 -13.82 -24.84 -2.03
CA GLU A 146 -15.17 -24.26 -2.11
C GLU A 146 -15.14 -22.84 -2.67
N THR A 147 -14.19 -22.03 -2.22
CA THR A 147 -14.05 -20.65 -2.68
C THR A 147 -13.65 -20.59 -4.15
N LEU A 148 -12.71 -21.44 -4.59
CA LEU A 148 -12.29 -21.52 -5.98
C LEU A 148 -13.42 -22.02 -6.89
N GLU A 149 -14.19 -23.01 -6.45
CA GLU A 149 -15.34 -23.53 -7.20
C GLU A 149 -16.44 -22.47 -7.34
N ARG A 150 -16.73 -21.74 -6.26
CA ARG A 150 -17.67 -20.61 -6.29
C ARG A 150 -17.22 -19.51 -7.24
N LEU A 151 -15.91 -19.21 -7.29
CA LEU A 151 -15.35 -18.25 -8.23
C LEU A 151 -15.46 -18.73 -9.69
N ARG A 152 -15.31 -20.04 -9.93
CA ARG A 152 -15.44 -20.64 -11.27
C ARG A 152 -16.87 -20.61 -11.78
N VAL A 153 -17.82 -20.97 -10.92
CA VAL A 153 -19.24 -21.13 -11.27
C VAL A 153 -19.96 -19.78 -11.36
N GLY A 154 -19.50 -18.78 -10.61
CA GLY A 154 -20.14 -17.47 -10.54
C GLY A 154 -21.28 -17.44 -9.50
N PRO A 155 -21.93 -16.28 -9.31
CA PRO A 155 -22.88 -16.06 -8.22
C PRO A 155 -24.16 -16.90 -8.31
N ASP A 156 -24.55 -17.34 -9.51
CA ASP A 156 -25.86 -17.96 -9.76
C ASP A 156 -25.82 -19.49 -9.93
N GLY A 157 -24.64 -20.11 -9.92
CA GLY A 157 -24.52 -21.54 -10.15
C GLY A 157 -24.28 -22.34 -8.88
N THR A 158 -24.71 -23.61 -8.91
CA THR A 158 -24.56 -24.55 -7.80
C THR A 158 -23.13 -25.09 -7.73
N PRO A 159 -22.39 -24.86 -6.64
CA PRO A 159 -21.05 -25.40 -6.48
C PRO A 159 -21.10 -26.93 -6.32
N ARG A 160 -20.10 -27.63 -6.85
CA ARG A 160 -19.93 -29.07 -6.60
C ARG A 160 -19.49 -29.30 -5.15
N PRO A 161 -19.96 -30.37 -4.49
CA PRO A 161 -19.51 -30.70 -3.14
C PRO A 161 -18.02 -31.09 -3.16
N VAL A 162 -17.30 -30.76 -2.08
CA VAL A 162 -15.85 -31.00 -1.95
C VAL A 162 -15.50 -32.48 -2.11
N SER A 163 -16.39 -33.39 -1.70
CA SER A 163 -16.23 -34.85 -1.85
C SER A 163 -16.09 -35.30 -3.30
N GLU A 164 -16.73 -34.61 -4.25
CA GLU A 164 -16.64 -34.91 -5.68
C GLU A 164 -15.42 -34.25 -6.34
N MET A 165 -14.80 -33.28 -5.68
CA MET A 165 -13.61 -32.58 -6.18
C MET A 165 -12.30 -33.28 -5.83
N MET A 166 -12.32 -34.17 -4.82
CA MET A 166 -11.17 -34.92 -4.34
C MET A 166 -11.14 -36.40 -4.79
N ALA A 167 -12.08 -36.82 -5.64
CA ALA A 167 -12.11 -38.14 -6.28
C ALA A 167 -11.35 -38.12 -7.62
#